data_AF-A0A1J5PE30-F1
#
_entry.id   AF-A0A1J5PE30-F1
#
_cell.length_a   1.000
_cell.length_b   1.000
_cell.length_c   1.000
_cell.angle_alpha   90.00
_cell.angle_beta   90.00
_cell.angle_gamma   90.00
#
_symmetry.space_group_name_H-M   'P 1'
#
loop_
_entity.id
_entity.type
_entity.pdbx_description
1 polymer ?
#
loop_
_entity_poly.entity_id
_entity_poly.type
_entity_poly.pdbx_seq_one_letter_code
_entity_poly.pdbx_strand_id
1 'polypeptide(L)'
;MMQKFDVKFLSDPKKVFPGAQSYYWIGTKGFSAAHPHAREGIASVYIPLADITAINGAVNDGKTMDQAVADWTTSHADLLKRWEDISAQ
;
A
#
# COMPACT_ATOMS: atom_id res chain seq x y z
N MET A 1 16.46 -2.72 3.64
CA MET A 1 17.28 -3.92 3.35
C MET A 1 17.52 -4.08 1.84
N MET A 2 16.54 -4.50 1.03
CA MET A 2 16.76 -4.68 -0.42
C MET A 2 17.15 -3.42 -1.19
N GLN A 3 16.69 -2.24 -0.76
CA GLN A 3 17.10 -0.97 -1.38
C GLN A 3 18.54 -0.54 -1.01
N LYS A 4 19.10 -1.09 0.08
CA LYS A 4 20.39 -0.64 0.63
C LYS A 4 21.53 -1.61 0.31
N PHE A 5 21.21 -2.88 0.14
CA PHE A 5 22.18 -3.96 -0.07
C PHE A 5 21.83 -4.71 -1.34
N ASP A 6 22.84 -5.14 -2.08
CA ASP A 6 22.66 -6.01 -3.25
C ASP A 6 22.28 -7.42 -2.80
N VAL A 7 20.97 -7.69 -2.80
CA VAL A 7 20.39 -8.95 -2.37
C VAL A 7 19.47 -9.49 -3.46
N LYS A 8 19.35 -10.81 -3.53
CA LYS A 8 18.51 -11.51 -4.51
C LYS A 8 17.71 -12.63 -3.86
N PHE A 9 16.54 -12.90 -4.42
CA PHE A 9 15.80 -14.11 -4.10
C PHE A 9 16.53 -15.34 -4.68
N LEU A 10 16.65 -16.39 -3.87
CA LEU A 10 17.15 -17.68 -4.35
C LEU A 10 16.03 -18.46 -5.04
N SER A 11 16.41 -19.39 -5.93
CA SER A 11 15.44 -20.32 -6.51
C SER A 11 14.85 -21.19 -5.41
N ASP A 12 13.52 -21.29 -5.37
CA ASP A 12 12.77 -22.17 -4.48
C ASP A 12 12.10 -23.31 -5.28
N PRO A 13 12.85 -24.34 -5.69
CA PRO A 13 12.33 -25.43 -6.53
C PRO A 13 11.28 -26.29 -5.83
N LYS A 14 11.30 -26.31 -4.49
CA LYS A 14 10.35 -27.06 -3.67
C LYS A 14 9.12 -26.24 -3.30
N LYS A 15 9.09 -24.94 -3.64
CA LYS A 15 7.99 -24.00 -3.33
C LYS A 15 7.64 -24.04 -1.84
N VAL A 16 8.64 -24.11 -0.97
CA VAL A 16 8.43 -24.09 0.48
C VAL A 16 8.01 -22.69 0.96
N PHE A 17 8.39 -21.65 0.23
CA PHE A 17 7.91 -20.29 0.46
C PHE A 17 6.66 -20.00 -0.38
N PRO A 18 5.72 -19.21 0.16
CA PRO A 18 4.64 -18.67 -0.64
C PRO A 18 5.19 -17.89 -1.83
N GLY A 19 4.50 -18.00 -2.98
CA GLY A 19 4.79 -17.18 -4.15
C GLY A 19 4.46 -15.69 -3.93
N ALA A 20 4.36 -14.93 -5.01
CA ALA A 20 3.94 -13.53 -4.94
C ALA A 20 2.60 -13.41 -4.20
N GLN A 21 2.57 -12.55 -3.19
CA GLN A 21 1.38 -12.26 -2.38
C GLN A 21 0.86 -10.87 -2.69
N SER A 22 -0.46 -10.72 -2.62
CA SER A 22 -1.14 -9.44 -2.71
C SER A 22 -1.63 -9.01 -1.34
N TYR A 23 -1.67 -7.70 -1.11
CA TYR A 23 -2.31 -7.14 0.06
C TYR A 23 -3.81 -7.01 -0.18
N TYR A 24 -4.62 -7.42 0.79
CA TYR A 24 -6.07 -7.36 0.72
C TYR A 24 -6.62 -6.57 1.90
N TRP A 25 -7.59 -5.70 1.62
CA TRP A 25 -8.41 -5.08 2.64
C TRP A 25 -9.52 -6.06 3.06
N ILE A 26 -9.61 -6.34 4.37
CA ILE A 26 -10.61 -7.25 4.92
C ILE A 26 -11.49 -6.46 5.88
N GLY A 27 -12.78 -6.37 5.56
CA GLY A 27 -13.81 -5.79 6.43
C GLY A 27 -14.49 -6.87 7.27
N THR A 28 -15.06 -6.46 8.41
CA THR A 28 -15.96 -7.32 9.19
C THR A 28 -17.23 -7.64 8.40
N LYS A 29 -17.90 -8.74 8.74
CA LYS A 29 -19.16 -9.12 8.09
C LYS A 29 -20.19 -7.99 8.20
N GLY A 30 -20.75 -7.57 7.08
CA GLY A 30 -21.74 -6.49 7.00
C GLY A 30 -21.17 -5.08 6.85
N PHE A 31 -19.84 -4.90 6.95
CA PHE A 31 -19.19 -3.59 6.84
C PHE A 31 -19.61 -2.82 5.57
N SER A 32 -19.55 -3.46 4.40
CA SER A 32 -19.88 -2.82 3.13
C SER A 32 -21.34 -2.35 3.04
N ALA A 33 -22.27 -3.08 3.67
CA ALA A 33 -23.68 -2.71 3.68
C ALA A 33 -23.94 -1.56 4.65
N ALA A 34 -23.27 -1.56 5.80
CA ALA A 34 -23.40 -0.51 6.81
C ALA A 34 -22.68 0.80 6.40
N HIS A 35 -21.60 0.69 5.64
CA HIS A 35 -20.73 1.82 5.27
C HIS A 35 -20.36 1.79 3.78
N PRO A 36 -21.33 1.94 2.86
CA PRO A 36 -21.09 1.83 1.42
C PRO A 36 -20.04 2.84 0.92
N HIS A 37 -20.12 4.10 1.35
CA HIS A 37 -19.15 5.13 0.97
C HIS A 37 -17.73 4.84 1.48
N ALA A 38 -17.59 4.41 2.75
CA ALA A 38 -16.27 4.05 3.28
C ALA A 38 -15.70 2.79 2.59
N ARG A 39 -16.57 1.86 2.18
CA ARG A 39 -16.16 0.70 1.39
C ARG A 39 -15.62 1.12 0.02
N GLU A 40 -16.25 2.05 -0.68
CA GLU A 40 -15.67 2.53 -1.96
C GLU A 40 -14.36 3.29 -1.73
N GLY A 41 -14.28 4.14 -0.72
CA GLY A 41 -13.03 4.80 -0.32
C GLY A 41 -11.88 3.81 -0.08
N ILE A 42 -12.10 2.75 0.70
CA ILE A 42 -11.07 1.73 0.99
C ILE A 42 -10.71 0.92 -0.27
N ALA A 43 -11.68 0.60 -1.12
CA ALA A 43 -11.41 -0.20 -2.31
C ALA A 43 -10.70 0.57 -3.43
N SER A 44 -10.82 1.89 -3.44
CA SER A 44 -10.06 2.76 -4.34
C SER A 44 -8.57 2.80 -4.02
N VAL A 45 -8.17 2.48 -2.77
CA VAL A 45 -6.77 2.56 -2.34
C VAL A 45 -5.91 1.56 -3.09
N TYR A 46 -5.00 2.09 -3.90
CA TYR A 46 -3.98 1.32 -4.61
C TYR A 46 -2.61 1.99 -4.44
N ILE A 47 -1.69 1.29 -3.78
CA ILE A 47 -0.32 1.78 -3.56
C ILE A 47 0.66 0.84 -4.27
N PRO A 48 1.41 1.30 -5.28
CA PRO A 48 2.47 0.53 -5.93
C PRO A 48 3.53 0.01 -4.95
N LEU A 49 4.10 -1.16 -5.23
CA LEU A 49 5.16 -1.73 -4.39
C LEU A 49 6.38 -0.82 -4.24
N ALA A 50 6.75 -0.10 -5.31
CA ALA A 50 7.85 0.87 -5.29
C ALA A 50 7.61 1.97 -4.25
N ASP A 51 6.37 2.44 -4.13
CA ASP A 51 5.97 3.50 -3.19
C ASP A 51 5.97 2.99 -1.76
N ILE A 52 5.45 1.78 -1.52
CA ILE A 52 5.55 1.11 -0.21
C ILE A 52 7.02 1.00 0.21
N THR A 53 7.90 0.64 -0.73
CA THR A 53 9.32 0.49 -0.45
C THR A 53 9.97 1.84 -0.15
N ALA A 54 9.62 2.90 -0.89
CA ALA A 54 10.10 4.26 -0.66
C ALA A 54 9.66 4.83 0.70
N ILE A 55 8.38 4.67 1.08
CA ILE A 55 7.85 5.08 2.40
C ILE A 55 8.63 4.36 3.50
N ASN A 56 8.79 3.03 3.40
CA ASN A 56 9.56 2.26 4.38
C ASN A 56 11.04 2.70 4.46
N GLY A 57 11.65 3.05 3.32
CA GLY A 57 13.00 3.61 3.27
C GLY A 57 13.09 4.93 4.04
N ALA A 58 12.16 5.86 3.81
CA ALA A 58 12.13 7.15 4.48
C ALA A 58 11.96 7.04 6.00
N VAL A 59 11.13 6.10 6.47
CA VAL A 59 10.97 5.80 7.90
C VAL A 59 12.24 5.20 8.49
N ASN A 60 12.86 4.26 7.78
CA ASN A 60 14.14 3.67 8.18
C ASN A 60 15.27 4.72 8.28
N ASP A 61 15.20 5.79 7.48
CA ASP A 61 16.17 6.89 7.48
C ASP A 61 15.84 7.99 8.52
N GLY A 62 14.81 7.80 9.33
CA GLY A 62 14.54 8.59 10.54
C GLY A 62 13.27 9.43 10.52
N LYS A 63 12.48 9.41 9.43
CA LYS A 63 11.14 10.05 9.45
C LYS A 63 10.17 9.27 10.32
N THR A 64 9.21 9.96 10.91
CA THR A 64 8.01 9.29 11.44
C THR A 64 7.16 8.77 10.28
N MET A 65 6.28 7.79 10.55
CA MET A 65 5.34 7.30 9.54
C MET A 65 4.45 8.44 9.02
N ASP A 66 3.95 9.31 9.91
CA ASP A 66 3.10 10.44 9.53
C ASP A 66 3.82 11.40 8.56
N GLN A 67 5.10 11.69 8.80
CA GLN A 67 5.91 12.51 7.91
C GLN A 67 6.10 11.83 6.54
N ALA A 68 6.46 10.55 6.53
CA ALA A 68 6.67 9.80 5.29
C ALA A 68 5.38 9.69 4.46
N VAL A 69 4.24 9.47 5.11
CA VAL A 69 2.92 9.43 4.46
C VAL A 69 2.53 10.81 3.95
N ALA A 70 2.71 11.89 4.73
CA ALA A 70 2.37 13.25 4.30
C ALA A 70 3.16 13.70 3.06
N ASP A 71 4.45 13.38 3.00
CA ASP A 71 5.29 13.66 1.84
C ASP A 71 4.84 12.82 0.62
N TRP A 72 4.50 11.55 0.85
CA TRP A 72 4.02 10.68 -0.22
C TRP A 72 2.67 11.15 -0.78
N THR A 73 1.69 11.46 0.08
CA THR A 73 0.38 11.94 -0.36
C THR A 73 0.47 13.29 -1.08
N THR A 74 1.37 14.18 -0.64
CA THR A 74 1.64 15.45 -1.33
C THR A 74 2.21 15.24 -2.72
N SER A 75 3.17 14.33 -2.87
CA SER A 75 3.78 14.02 -4.18
C SER A 75 2.88 13.17 -5.10
N HIS A 76 1.79 12.60 -4.57
CA HIS A 76 0.86 11.74 -5.30
C HIS A 76 -0.59 12.29 -5.27
N ALA A 77 -0.75 13.61 -5.19
CA ALA A 77 -2.07 14.26 -5.08
C ALA A 77 -3.06 13.83 -6.19
N ASP A 78 -2.58 13.63 -7.42
CA ASP A 78 -3.42 13.16 -8.54
C ASP A 78 -3.95 11.73 -8.32
N LEU A 79 -3.16 10.85 -7.68
CA LEU A 79 -3.59 9.51 -7.34
C LEU A 79 -4.67 9.54 -6.25
N LEU A 80 -4.47 10.37 -5.22
CA LEU A 80 -5.46 10.58 -4.16
C LEU A 80 -6.77 11.12 -4.71
N LYS A 81 -6.70 12.11 -5.61
CA LYS A 81 -7.88 12.66 -6.29
C LYS A 81 -8.66 11.59 -7.05
N ARG A 82 -7.98 10.64 -7.71
CA ARG A 82 -8.66 9.52 -8.36
C ARG A 82 -9.38 8.62 -7.35
N TRP A 83 -8.81 8.41 -6.17
CA TRP A 83 -9.48 7.63 -5.14
C TRP A 83 -10.75 8.33 -4.65
N GLU A 84 -10.66 9.64 -4.44
CA GLU A 84 -11.81 10.49 -4.07
C GLU A 84 -12.91 10.43 -5.12
N ASP A 85 -12.56 10.64 -6.40
CA ASP A 85 -13.50 10.63 -7.53
C ASP A 85 -14.23 9.28 -7.69
N ILE A 86 -13.57 8.15 -7.42
CA ILE A 86 -14.20 6.82 -7.44
C ILE A 86 -15.12 6.65 -6.23
N SER A 87 -14.70 7.09 -5.05
CA SER A 87 -15.47 6.94 -3.82
C SER A 87 -16.71 7.83 -3.72
N ALA A 88 -16.76 8.88 -4.53
CA ALA A 88 -17.88 9.83 -4.60
C ALA A 88 -19.06 9.36 -5.49
N GLN A 89 -18.90 8.24 -6.20
CA GLN A 89 -19.95 7.62 -7.04
C GLN A 89 -20.83 6.67 -6.23
#